data_AF-A0A641M9B4-F1
#
_entry.id   AF-A0A641M9B4-F1
#
_cell.length_a   1.000
_cell.length_b   1.000
_cell.length_c   1.000
_cell.angle_alpha   90.00
_cell.angle_beta   90.00
_cell.angle_gamma   90.00
#
_symmetry.space_group_name_H-M   'P 1'
#
loop_
_entity.id
_entity.type
_entity.pdbx_description
1 polymer ?
#
loop_
_entity_poly.entity_id
_entity_poly.type
_entity_poly.pdbx_seq_one_letter_code
_entity_poly.pdbx_strand_id
1 'polypeptide(L)'
;MFIYIVTFLLGILLDNIRVHRNVRRAFIVWLYIFLCFGYMTGSDWRAYELQYQFVDYYYLNVTYEKGFYALFYFLKLFISDFFIVLAFLKCIYLYTLIRLFRQITPLWISSISILLPISLLFMLVDNPLRFMTAVIIL
;
A
#
# COMPACT_ATOMS: atom_id res chain seq x y z
N MET A 1 -17.96 3.85 -2.44
CA MET A 1 -18.08 4.36 -3.83
C MET A 1 -17.88 5.88 -3.92
N PHE A 2 -18.71 6.73 -3.30
CA PHE A 2 -18.58 8.19 -3.41
C PHE A 2 -17.20 8.75 -3.01
N ILE A 3 -16.65 8.31 -1.86
CA ILE A 3 -15.33 8.77 -1.37
C ILE A 3 -14.20 8.47 -2.37
N TYR A 4 -14.29 7.37 -3.12
CA TYR A 4 -13.31 6.98 -4.12
C TYR A 4 -13.32 7.95 -5.31
N ILE A 5 -14.52 8.27 -5.81
CA ILE A 5 -14.71 9.22 -6.91
C ILE A 5 -14.23 10.61 -6.51
N VAL A 6 -14.58 11.06 -5.30
CA VAL A 6 -14.13 12.36 -4.77
C VAL A 6 -12.61 12.41 -4.64
N THR A 7 -11.99 11.35 -4.11
CA THR A 7 -10.52 11.28 -3.95
C THR A 7 -9.82 11.33 -5.30
N PHE A 8 -10.35 10.61 -6.30
CA PHE A 8 -9.86 10.63 -7.68
C PHE A 8 -9.95 12.04 -8.31
N LEU A 9 -11.12 12.67 -8.25
CA LEU A 9 -11.33 14.00 -8.83
C LEU A 9 -10.47 15.06 -8.14
N LEU A 10 -10.37 15.04 -6.82
CA LEU A 10 -9.53 15.96 -6.06
C LEU A 10 -8.07 15.88 -6.50
N GLY A 11 -7.54 14.68 -6.67
CA GLY A 11 -6.15 14.51 -7.06
C GLY A 11 -5.85 15.00 -8.47
N ILE A 12 -6.77 14.83 -9.43
CA ILE A 12 -6.67 15.44 -10.77
C ILE A 12 -6.69 16.97 -10.69
N LEU A 13 -7.55 17.54 -9.86
CA LEU A 13 -7.67 19.00 -9.73
C LEU A 13 -6.44 19.65 -9.07
N LEU A 14 -5.77 18.95 -8.14
CA LEU A 14 -4.65 19.50 -7.35
C LEU A 14 -3.38 19.84 -8.15
N ASP A 15 -3.14 19.15 -9.27
CA ASP A 15 -2.04 19.48 -10.18
C ASP A 15 -2.46 20.48 -11.26
N ASN A 16 -3.74 20.49 -11.66
CA ASN A 16 -4.27 21.41 -12.67
C ASN A 16 -4.54 22.83 -12.13
N ILE A 17 -4.70 22.96 -10.81
CA ILE A 17 -4.94 24.25 -10.15
C ILE A 17 -3.70 24.63 -9.32
N ARG A 18 -3.38 25.93 -9.26
CA ARG A 18 -2.35 26.45 -8.35
C ARG A 18 -2.85 26.39 -6.91
N VAL A 19 -2.62 25.27 -6.25
CA VAL A 19 -3.03 25.04 -4.86
C VAL A 19 -1.85 25.18 -3.91
N HIS A 20 -2.10 25.72 -2.71
CA HIS A 20 -1.10 25.88 -1.66
C HIS A 20 -0.44 24.54 -1.27
N ARG A 21 0.86 24.58 -0.95
CA ARG A 21 1.67 23.38 -0.62
C ARG A 21 1.10 22.55 0.53
N ASN A 22 0.48 23.19 1.52
CA ASN A 22 -0.11 22.49 2.66
C ASN A 22 -1.32 21.64 2.25
N VAL A 23 -2.11 22.06 1.26
CA VAL A 23 -3.25 21.27 0.77
C VAL A 23 -2.74 20.02 0.05
N ARG A 24 -1.69 20.14 -0.75
CA ARG A 24 -1.04 18.96 -1.38
C ARG A 24 -0.53 17.98 -0.33
N ARG A 25 0.10 18.47 0.74
CA ARG A 25 0.52 17.62 1.88
C ARG A 25 -0.66 16.95 2.57
N ALA A 26 -1.72 17.70 2.85
CA ALA A 26 -2.93 17.16 3.47
C ALA A 26 -3.56 16.06 2.60
N PHE A 27 -3.59 16.25 1.27
CA PHE A 27 -4.07 15.23 0.34
C PHE A 27 -3.20 13.95 0.35
N ILE A 28 -1.88 14.08 0.42
CA ILE A 28 -0.99 12.92 0.55
C ILE A 28 -1.28 12.17 1.86
N VAL A 29 -1.40 12.89 2.98
CA VAL A 29 -1.73 12.27 4.28
C VAL A 29 -3.09 11.57 4.21
N TRP A 30 -4.08 12.20 3.55
CA TRP A 30 -5.36 11.58 3.28
C TRP A 30 -5.22 10.28 2.50
N LEU A 31 -4.41 10.24 1.43
CA LEU A 31 -4.18 9.00 0.67
C LEU A 31 -3.60 7.88 1.54
N TYR A 32 -2.64 8.17 2.43
CA TYR A 32 -2.11 7.16 3.36
C TYR A 32 -3.20 6.64 4.30
N ILE A 33 -3.97 7.53 4.94
CA ILE A 33 -5.04 7.12 5.85
C ILE A 33 -6.08 6.27 5.10
N PHE A 34 -6.52 6.77 3.95
CA PHE A 34 -7.59 6.16 3.16
C PHE A 34 -7.19 4.79 2.58
N LEU A 35 -5.99 4.68 2.01
CA LEU A 35 -5.56 3.46 1.29
C LEU A 35 -4.84 2.46 2.20
N CYS A 36 -4.08 2.92 3.19
CA CYS A 36 -3.23 2.03 3.99
C CYS A 36 -3.92 1.54 5.28
N PHE A 37 -4.84 2.32 5.84
CA PHE A 37 -5.50 2.03 7.13
C PHE A 37 -7.01 1.74 7.00
N GLY A 38 -7.56 1.75 5.78
CA GLY A 38 -8.95 1.37 5.52
C GLY A 38 -9.24 -0.11 5.73
N TYR A 39 -10.52 -0.45 5.94
CA TYR A 39 -10.97 -1.84 6.07
C TYR A 39 -10.72 -2.62 4.77
N MET A 40 -10.06 -3.77 4.90
CA MET A 40 -9.75 -4.65 3.77
C MET A 40 -11.00 -5.44 3.39
N THR A 41 -11.35 -5.40 2.12
CA THR A 41 -12.57 -6.04 1.61
C THR A 41 -12.31 -7.39 0.93
N GLY A 42 -11.05 -7.77 0.71
CA GLY A 42 -10.69 -9.08 0.16
C GLY A 42 -10.80 -10.23 1.17
N SER A 43 -10.97 -11.46 0.70
CA SER A 43 -10.98 -12.67 1.54
C SER A 43 -9.59 -13.08 2.06
N ASP A 44 -8.54 -12.66 1.35
CA ASP A 44 -7.22 -13.29 1.46
C ASP A 44 -6.41 -12.79 2.66
N TRP A 45 -6.74 -11.60 3.20
CA TRP A 45 -6.03 -11.03 4.35
C TRP A 45 -6.07 -11.93 5.58
N ARG A 46 -7.17 -12.69 5.79
CA ARG A 46 -7.29 -13.62 6.93
C ARG A 46 -6.31 -14.79 6.81
N ALA A 47 -6.06 -15.28 5.59
CA ALA A 47 -5.05 -16.31 5.37
C ALA A 47 -3.63 -15.76 5.62
N TYR A 48 -3.37 -14.52 5.21
CA TYR A 48 -2.09 -13.86 5.48
C TYR A 48 -1.84 -13.60 6.97
N GLU A 49 -2.88 -13.25 7.72
CA GLU A 49 -2.79 -13.09 9.18
C GLU A 49 -2.34 -14.39 9.86
N LEU A 50 -2.99 -15.51 9.52
CA LEU A 50 -2.61 -16.83 10.05
C LEU A 50 -1.17 -17.19 9.64
N GLN A 51 -0.81 -16.98 8.37
CA GLN A 51 0.55 -17.20 7.88
C GLN A 51 1.57 -16.38 8.68
N TYR A 52 1.27 -15.12 8.99
CA TYR A 52 2.12 -14.26 9.81
C TYR A 52 2.22 -14.76 11.26
N GLN A 53 1.11 -15.16 11.87
CA GLN A 53 1.08 -15.68 13.23
C GLN A 53 1.84 -16.99 13.40
N PHE A 54 1.84 -17.86 12.38
CA PHE A 54 2.50 -19.17 12.45
C PHE A 54 3.88 -19.24 11.79
N VAL A 55 4.33 -18.20 11.08
CA VAL A 55 5.67 -18.22 10.49
C VAL A 55 6.73 -18.37 11.58
N ASP A 56 7.59 -19.36 11.40
CA ASP A 56 8.77 -19.64 12.22
C ASP A 56 9.94 -20.07 11.31
N TYR A 57 11.10 -20.31 11.92
CA TYR A 57 12.30 -20.72 11.19
C TYR A 57 12.13 -22.04 10.44
N TYR A 58 11.32 -22.97 10.95
CA TYR A 58 11.09 -24.26 10.31
C TYR A 58 10.19 -24.11 9.08
N TYR A 59 9.11 -23.34 9.21
CA TYR A 59 8.16 -23.01 8.16
C TYR A 59 8.84 -22.31 6.97
N LEU A 60 9.83 -21.47 7.24
CA LEU A 60 10.67 -20.84 6.21
C LEU A 60 11.39 -21.88 5.32
N ASN A 61 11.89 -22.97 5.91
CA ASN A 61 12.71 -23.95 5.19
C ASN A 61 11.88 -24.92 4.33
N VAL A 62 10.61 -25.13 4.70
CA VAL A 62 9.71 -26.08 4.02
C VAL A 62 8.86 -25.42 2.94
N THR A 63 8.71 -24.09 2.96
CA THR A 63 7.86 -23.37 2.00
C THR A 63 8.56 -23.03 0.67
N TYR A 64 7.76 -23.01 -0.40
CA TYR A 64 8.23 -22.64 -1.75
C TYR A 64 8.50 -21.13 -1.89
N GLU A 65 7.65 -20.27 -1.30
CA GLU A 65 7.71 -18.81 -1.44
C GLU A 65 8.68 -18.17 -0.41
N LYS A 66 9.94 -18.60 -0.40
CA LYS A 66 10.92 -18.25 0.65
C LYS A 66 11.08 -16.75 0.89
N GLY A 67 11.06 -15.94 -0.17
CA GLY A 67 11.21 -14.48 -0.05
C GLY A 67 10.07 -13.82 0.74
N PHE A 68 8.83 -14.25 0.49
CA PHE A 68 7.65 -13.74 1.19
C PHE A 68 7.67 -14.13 2.68
N TYR A 69 7.96 -15.40 2.98
CA TYR A 69 8.01 -15.87 4.36
C TYR A 69 9.24 -15.36 5.12
N ALA A 70 10.36 -15.09 4.44
CA ALA A 70 11.52 -14.43 5.04
C ALA A 70 11.19 -13.01 5.49
N LEU A 71 10.49 -12.24 4.65
CA LEU A 71 10.00 -10.91 5.00
C LEU A 71 9.07 -10.97 6.22
N PHE A 72 8.11 -11.89 6.22
CA PHE A 72 7.18 -12.08 7.33
C PHE A 72 7.88 -12.44 8.63
N TYR A 73 8.77 -13.44 8.59
CA TYR A 73 9.56 -13.84 9.75
C TYR A 73 10.38 -12.67 10.28
N PHE A 74 11.09 -11.96 9.40
CA PHE A 74 11.87 -10.79 9.79
C PHE A 74 11.01 -9.71 10.45
N LEU A 75 9.88 -9.32 9.84
CA LEU A 75 9.00 -8.29 10.41
C LEU A 75 8.41 -8.72 11.75
N LYS A 76 8.11 -10.01 11.91
CA LYS A 76 7.57 -10.59 13.15
C LYS A 76 8.53 -10.52 14.33
N LEU A 77 9.84 -10.48 14.08
CA LEU A 77 10.83 -10.26 15.14
C LEU A 77 10.67 -8.89 15.82
N PHE A 78 10.07 -7.91 15.14
CA PHE A 78 9.92 -6.55 15.63
C PHE A 78 8.47 -6.16 15.96
N ILE A 79 7.50 -6.70 15.23
CA ILE A 79 6.08 -6.35 15.35
C ILE A 79 5.28 -7.64 15.43
N SER A 80 4.54 -7.86 16.51
CA SER A 80 3.71 -9.08 16.65
C SER A 80 2.35 -8.95 15.94
N ASP A 81 1.87 -7.72 15.73
CA ASP A 81 0.55 -7.44 15.15
C ASP A 81 0.61 -7.38 13.62
N PHE A 82 -0.14 -8.28 12.97
CA PHE A 82 -0.23 -8.38 11.52
C PHE A 82 -0.78 -7.11 10.86
N PHE A 83 -1.77 -6.45 11.46
CA PHE A 83 -2.39 -5.26 10.87
C PHE A 83 -1.45 -4.06 10.88
N ILE A 84 -0.63 -3.92 11.93
CA ILE A 84 0.43 -2.90 11.97
C ILE A 84 1.45 -3.15 10.87
N VAL A 85 1.91 -4.40 10.72
CA VAL A 85 2.84 -4.79 9.65
C VAL A 85 2.26 -4.54 8.27
N LEU A 86 0.99 -4.87 8.10
CA LEU A 86 0.30 -4.68 6.84
C LEU A 86 0.16 -3.19 6.48
N ALA A 87 -0.28 -2.35 7.43
CA ALA A 87 -0.33 -0.91 7.23
C ALA A 87 1.06 -0.34 6.91
N PHE A 88 2.10 -0.82 7.58
CA PHE A 88 3.48 -0.44 7.30
C PHE A 88 3.91 -0.79 5.86
N LEU A 89 3.67 -2.02 5.41
CA LEU A 89 3.98 -2.45 4.03
C LEU A 89 3.20 -1.63 2.99
N LYS A 90 1.92 -1.37 3.23
CA LYS A 90 1.09 -0.51 2.37
C LYS A 90 1.63 0.92 2.29
N CYS A 91 2.08 1.47 3.42
CA CYS A 91 2.72 2.78 3.46
C CYS A 91 4.02 2.79 2.66
N ILE A 92 4.86 1.75 2.77
CA ILE A 92 6.09 1.64 1.96
C ILE A 92 5.74 1.61 0.47
N TYR A 93 4.77 0.79 0.07
CA TYR A 93 4.34 0.70 -1.34
C TYR A 93 3.84 2.04 -1.89
N LEU A 94 2.98 2.73 -1.15
CA LEU A 94 2.49 4.04 -1.58
C LEU A 94 3.62 5.08 -1.64
N TYR A 95 4.55 5.04 -0.68
CA TYR A 95 5.73 5.90 -0.66
C TYR A 95 6.63 5.69 -1.88
N THR A 96 6.93 4.43 -2.24
CA THR A 96 7.78 4.12 -3.40
C THR A 96 7.14 4.62 -4.70
N LEU A 97 5.82 4.43 -4.87
CA LEU A 97 5.10 4.97 -6.02
C LEU A 97 5.13 6.50 -6.07
N ILE A 98 4.82 7.18 -4.97
CA ILE A 98 4.87 8.65 -4.93
C ILE A 98 6.27 9.15 -5.28
N ARG A 99 7.31 8.51 -4.74
CA ARG A 99 8.71 8.87 -5.04
C ARG A 99 9.03 8.68 -6.52
N LEU A 100 8.61 7.57 -7.12
CA LEU A 100 8.80 7.27 -8.54
C LEU A 100 8.12 8.32 -9.42
N PHE A 101 6.83 8.59 -9.22
CA PHE A 101 6.10 9.53 -10.08
C PHE A 101 6.62 10.97 -9.94
N ARG A 102 7.08 11.37 -8.76
CA ARG A 102 7.74 12.67 -8.55
C ARG A 102 9.02 12.84 -9.36
N GLN A 103 9.68 11.75 -9.76
CA GLN A 103 10.86 11.77 -10.62
C GLN A 103 10.51 11.77 -12.11
N ILE A 104 9.35 11.21 -12.48
CA ILE A 104 8.95 11.03 -13.88
C ILE A 104 8.20 12.25 -14.42
N THR A 105 7.32 12.87 -13.62
CA THR A 105 6.41 13.91 -14.11
C THR A 105 6.13 15.00 -13.07
N PRO A 106 5.96 16.27 -13.48
CA PRO A 106 5.48 17.32 -12.58
C PRO A 106 4.02 17.11 -12.14
N LEU A 107 3.24 16.34 -12.91
CA LEU A 107 1.82 16.03 -12.65
C LEU A 107 1.65 14.73 -11.83
N TRP A 108 2.54 14.51 -10.87
CA TRP A 108 2.63 13.24 -10.15
C TRP A 108 1.41 12.97 -9.25
N ILE A 109 0.69 13.99 -8.75
CA ILE A 109 -0.53 13.79 -7.95
C ILE A 109 -1.64 13.27 -8.86
N SER A 110 -1.81 13.88 -10.03
CA SER A 110 -2.73 13.40 -11.07
C SER A 110 -2.39 11.97 -11.49
N SER A 111 -1.11 11.65 -11.70
CA SER A 111 -0.69 10.28 -12.04
C SER A 111 -1.05 9.26 -10.95
N ILE A 112 -0.79 9.57 -9.68
CA ILE A 112 -1.19 8.72 -8.55
C ILE A 112 -2.72 8.57 -8.49
N SER A 113 -3.46 9.61 -8.83
CA SER A 113 -4.92 9.59 -8.85
C SER A 113 -5.47 8.71 -9.97
N ILE A 114 -4.87 8.75 -11.15
CA ILE A 114 -5.20 7.84 -12.26
C ILE A 114 -4.91 6.38 -11.89
N LEU A 115 -3.82 6.14 -11.15
CA LEU A 115 -3.53 4.80 -10.63
C LEU A 115 -4.54 4.31 -9.59
N LEU A 116 -5.34 5.21 -8.98
CA LEU A 116 -6.30 4.84 -7.95
C LEU A 116 -7.27 3.73 -8.44
N PRO A 117 -8.06 3.94 -9.51
CA PRO A 117 -8.93 2.89 -10.05
C PRO A 117 -8.18 1.77 -10.80
N ILE A 118 -6.95 2.02 -11.28
CA ILE A 118 -6.22 1.04 -12.11
C ILE A 118 -5.54 -0.02 -11.24
N SER A 119 -4.87 0.40 -10.16
CA SER A 119 -4.02 -0.49 -9.38
C SER A 119 -4.01 -0.22 -7.88
N LEU A 120 -4.10 1.03 -7.40
CA LEU A 120 -3.95 1.28 -5.95
C LEU A 120 -5.09 0.67 -5.14
N LEU A 121 -6.32 0.67 -5.65
CA LEU A 121 -7.43 0.00 -4.96
C LEU A 121 -7.22 -1.51 -4.89
N PHE A 122 -6.80 -2.14 -5.98
CA PHE A 122 -6.45 -3.55 -5.98
C PHE A 122 -5.29 -3.83 -5.00
N MET A 123 -4.18 -3.10 -5.10
CA MET A 123 -2.96 -3.34 -4.32
C MET A 123 -3.14 -3.04 -2.82
N LEU A 124 -3.86 -1.99 -2.47
CA LEU A 124 -3.94 -1.48 -1.09
C LEU A 124 -5.27 -1.77 -0.40
N VAL A 125 -6.37 -1.98 -1.13
CA VAL A 125 -7.70 -2.26 -0.54
C VAL A 125 -8.05 -3.74 -0.66
N ASP A 126 -7.95 -4.35 -1.84
CA ASP A 126 -8.17 -5.80 -2.00
C ASP A 126 -7.00 -6.63 -1.43
N ASN A 127 -5.80 -6.03 -1.43
CA ASN A 127 -4.62 -6.52 -0.73
C ASN A 127 -4.09 -7.89 -1.20
N PRO A 128 -3.66 -8.03 -2.47
CA PRO A 128 -2.90 -9.17 -2.97
C PRO A 128 -1.46 -9.12 -2.40
N LEU A 129 -1.33 -9.39 -1.10
CA LEU A 129 -0.14 -9.05 -0.31
C LEU A 129 1.17 -9.60 -0.88
N ARG A 130 1.15 -10.85 -1.39
CA ARG A 130 2.29 -11.45 -2.10
C ARG A 130 2.78 -10.55 -3.22
N PHE A 131 1.87 -10.17 -4.11
CA PHE A 131 2.18 -9.34 -5.26
C PHE A 131 2.63 -7.94 -4.86
N MET A 132 1.97 -7.33 -3.87
CA MET A 132 2.38 -6.02 -3.35
C MET A 132 3.80 -6.06 -2.77
N THR A 133 4.14 -7.05 -1.95
CA THR A 133 5.48 -7.18 -1.36
C THR A 133 6.55 -7.47 -2.41
N ALA A 134 6.24 -8.23 -3.46
CA ALA A 134 7.16 -8.45 -4.57
C ALA A 134 7.51 -7.13 -5.28
N VAL A 135 6.52 -6.27 -5.54
CA VAL A 135 6.73 -4.97 -6.20
C VAL A 135 7.49 -3.98 -5.31
N ILE A 136 7.44 -4.11 -3.98
CA ILE A 136 8.25 -3.27 -3.09
C ILE A 136 9.74 -3.63 -3.18
N ILE A 137 10.05 -4.90 -3.40
CA ILE A 137 11.42 -5.46 -3.30
C ILE A 137 12.15 -5.53 -4.66
N LEU A 138 11.40 -5.71 -5.75
CA LEU A 138 11.90 -5.66 -7.14
C LEU A 138 12.21 -4.22 -7.57
#